data_AF-A0A2I9CX18-F1
#
_entry.id   AF-A0A2I9CX18-F1
#
_cell.length_a   1.000
_cell.length_b   1.000
_cell.length_c   1.000
_cell.angle_alpha   90.00
_cell.angle_beta   90.00
_cell.angle_gamma   90.00
#
_symmetry.space_group_name_H-M   'P 1'
#
loop_
_entity.id
_entity.type
_entity.pdbx_description
1 polymer ?
#
loop_
_entity_poly.entity_id
_entity_poly.type
_entity_poly.pdbx_seq_one_letter_code
_entity_poly.pdbx_strand_id
1 'polypeptide(L)'
;MMLGAVGLSAVLASCGGVAIDDSQGPRSQYQLATDARDTNTGKVIPKGTYVICDNKSTDVELDVNWLVGTSKINLLAFGEYYGEGRYLDTYQVDPSTGGSGTLVFTIEKGVAPQNLNVVKPQAIIVTPITNVNVKGYTRLGAQAVNAQGVAGTIQQSDYVFPVVDCL
;
A
#
# COMPACT_ATOMS: atom_id res chain seq x y z
N MET A 1 -31.56 -6.44 -44.18
CA MET A 1 -31.09 -7.46 -43.22
C MET A 1 -30.07 -6.79 -42.31
N MET A 2 -30.47 -6.50 -41.07
CA MET A 2 -29.60 -5.94 -40.03
C MET A 2 -29.28 -7.09 -39.08
N LEU A 3 -28.08 -7.67 -39.19
CA LEU A 3 -27.60 -8.68 -38.25
C LEU A 3 -26.19 -8.31 -37.80
N GLY A 4 -26.04 -8.21 -36.48
CA GLY A 4 -24.88 -8.75 -35.77
C GLY A 4 -23.73 -7.78 -35.52
N ALA A 5 -23.74 -7.11 -34.36
CA ALA A 5 -22.55 -6.88 -33.54
C ALA A 5 -22.94 -6.28 -32.18
N VAL A 6 -23.77 -6.99 -31.42
CA VAL A 6 -23.90 -6.76 -29.97
C VAL A 6 -23.17 -7.91 -29.29
N GLY A 7 -21.87 -7.76 -29.06
CA GLY A 7 -21.06 -8.89 -28.57
C GLY A 7 -19.66 -8.60 -28.08
N LEU A 8 -19.25 -7.34 -27.88
CA LEU A 8 -17.90 -7.01 -27.36
C LEU A 8 -17.87 -6.47 -25.94
N SER A 9 -19.01 -6.28 -25.27
CA SER A 9 -19.04 -5.74 -23.90
C SER A 9 -18.95 -6.82 -22.81
N ALA A 10 -18.98 -8.11 -23.15
CA ALA A 10 -19.04 -9.21 -22.18
C ALA A 10 -17.68 -9.87 -21.88
N VAL A 11 -16.61 -9.55 -22.60
CA VAL A 11 -15.28 -10.18 -22.42
C VAL A 11 -14.39 -9.40 -21.45
N LEU A 12 -14.82 -8.25 -20.92
CA LEU A 12 -14.10 -7.58 -19.82
C LEU A 12 -14.46 -8.13 -18.43
N ALA A 13 -15.56 -8.88 -18.29
CA ALA A 13 -15.96 -9.45 -17.01
C ALA A 13 -15.13 -10.68 -16.58
N SER A 14 -14.28 -11.24 -17.46
CA SER A 14 -13.54 -12.48 -17.17
C SER A 14 -12.09 -12.29 -16.70
N CYS A 15 -11.58 -11.06 -16.67
CA CYS A 15 -10.17 -10.82 -16.32
C CYS A 15 -9.94 -10.44 -14.86
N GLY A 16 -11.00 -10.23 -14.08
CA GLY A 16 -10.89 -9.65 -12.75
C GLY A 16 -10.38 -8.20 -12.80
N GLY A 17 -10.30 -7.58 -11.63
CA GLY A 17 -9.83 -6.21 -11.46
C GLY A 17 -9.80 -5.86 -9.99
N VAL A 18 -8.93 -4.92 -9.61
CA VAL A 18 -8.85 -4.34 -8.28
C VAL A 18 -8.71 -2.84 -8.41
N ALA A 19 -9.30 -2.10 -7.48
CA ALA A 19 -9.11 -0.68 -7.27
C ALA A 19 -8.84 -0.42 -5.79
N ILE A 20 -7.99 0.55 -5.49
CA ILE A 20 -7.78 1.03 -4.12
C ILE A 20 -8.89 2.04 -3.83
N ASP A 21 -9.48 1.95 -2.64
CA ASP A 21 -10.45 2.90 -2.14
C ASP A 21 -9.76 3.89 -1.20
N ASP A 22 -9.35 5.03 -1.74
CA ASP A 22 -8.69 6.09 -0.97
C ASP A 22 -9.67 7.00 -0.20
N SER A 23 -10.97 6.67 -0.13
CA SER A 23 -11.96 7.53 0.54
C SER A 23 -11.70 7.73 2.03
N GLN A 24 -11.13 6.72 2.70
CA GLN A 24 -10.60 6.82 4.07
C GLN A 24 -9.08 6.95 4.09
N GLY A 25 -8.42 6.69 2.95
CA GLY A 25 -6.98 6.57 2.81
C GLY A 25 -6.43 5.32 3.53
N PRO A 26 -5.31 4.75 3.06
CA PRO A 26 -4.65 3.67 3.77
C PRO A 26 -4.14 4.15 5.12
N ARG A 27 -4.22 3.26 6.12
CA ARG A 27 -3.85 3.55 7.52
C ARG A 27 -2.66 2.70 7.91
N SER A 28 -1.85 3.19 8.84
CA SER A 28 -0.84 2.36 9.50
C SER A 28 -1.00 2.40 11.00
N GLN A 29 -0.41 1.42 11.67
CA GLN A 29 -0.35 1.32 13.12
C GLN A 29 0.24 2.58 13.78
N TYR A 30 1.11 3.32 13.07
CA TYR A 30 1.86 4.44 13.60
C TYR A 30 1.43 5.76 12.97
N GLN A 31 1.19 6.74 13.83
CA GLN A 31 0.78 8.08 13.44
C GLN A 31 1.61 9.11 14.21
N LEU A 32 1.93 10.24 13.58
CA LEU A 32 2.64 11.33 14.25
C LEU A 32 1.77 11.97 15.33
N ALA A 33 2.24 11.97 16.57
CA ALA A 33 1.54 12.62 17.70
C ALA A 33 1.67 14.16 17.67
N THR A 34 2.70 14.68 17.03
CA THR A 34 2.98 16.12 16.87
C THR A 34 3.42 16.40 15.44
N ASP A 35 3.34 17.67 15.02
CA ASP A 35 3.96 18.07 13.76
C ASP A 35 5.45 17.72 13.82
N ALA A 36 5.96 17.13 12.75
CA ALA A 36 7.35 16.75 12.62
C ALA A 36 7.96 17.44 11.42
N ARG A 37 9.21 17.89 11.53
CA ARG A 37 9.97 18.39 10.39
C ARG A 37 10.80 17.26 9.79
N ASP A 38 10.66 17.03 8.50
CA ASP A 38 11.58 16.23 7.69
C ASP A 38 12.94 16.93 7.67
N THR A 39 13.95 16.30 8.28
CA THR A 39 15.29 16.88 8.40
C THR A 39 16.02 17.01 7.06
N ASN A 40 15.62 16.26 6.04
CA ASN A 40 16.28 16.26 4.73
C ASN A 40 15.71 17.34 3.81
N THR A 41 14.39 17.52 3.82
CA THR A 41 13.71 18.48 2.93
C THR A 41 13.27 19.77 3.63
N GLY A 42 13.26 19.78 4.97
CA GLY A 42 12.69 20.86 5.77
C GLY A 42 11.16 20.89 5.74
N LYS A 43 10.48 19.97 5.05
CA LYS A 43 9.02 19.91 4.97
C LYS A 43 8.42 19.60 6.35
N VAL A 44 7.35 20.31 6.70
CA VAL A 44 6.57 19.98 7.89
C VAL A 44 5.57 18.90 7.52
N ILE A 45 5.60 17.81 8.27
CA ILE A 45 4.65 16.70 8.23
C ILE A 45 3.68 16.92 9.39
N PRO A 46 2.38 17.11 9.12
CA PRO A 46 1.43 17.45 10.17
C PRO A 46 1.23 16.28 11.13
N LYS A 47 0.89 16.60 12.39
CA LYS A 47 0.35 15.63 13.33
C LYS A 47 -0.82 14.87 12.70
N GLY A 48 -0.99 13.61 13.07
CA GLY A 48 -2.02 12.78 12.45
C GLY A 48 -1.59 12.14 11.12
N THR A 49 -0.39 12.40 10.61
CA THR A 49 0.10 11.68 9.42
C THR A 49 0.44 10.24 9.78
N TYR A 50 -0.08 9.28 9.03
CA TYR A 50 0.30 7.86 9.13
C TYR A 50 1.68 7.63 8.51
N VAL A 51 2.51 6.84 9.18
CA VAL A 51 3.91 6.60 8.80
C VAL A 51 4.22 5.11 8.75
N ILE A 52 5.23 4.72 7.99
CA ILE A 52 5.81 3.36 8.05
C ILE A 52 7.12 3.44 8.84
N CYS A 53 7.27 2.58 9.84
CA CYS A 53 8.51 2.47 10.58
C CYS A 53 9.54 1.65 9.80
N ASP A 54 10.73 2.20 9.57
CA ASP A 54 11.82 1.46 8.94
C ASP A 54 12.47 0.46 9.92
N ASN A 55 12.53 0.83 11.20
CA ASN A 55 13.23 0.08 12.24
C ASN A 55 12.34 -0.89 13.04
N LYS A 56 11.04 -0.95 12.74
CA LYS A 56 10.02 -1.81 13.36
C LYS A 56 9.04 -2.31 12.30
N SER A 57 8.46 -3.49 12.50
CA SER A 57 7.36 -3.94 11.65
C SER A 57 6.14 -3.03 11.86
N THR A 58 5.43 -2.72 10.77
CA THR A 58 4.29 -1.81 10.77
C THR A 58 3.09 -2.48 10.13
N ASP A 59 2.00 -2.62 10.89
CA ASP A 59 0.73 -3.06 10.33
C ASP A 59 0.09 -1.92 9.53
N VAL A 60 -0.46 -2.27 8.38
CA VAL A 60 -1.03 -1.36 7.40
C VAL A 60 -2.36 -1.91 6.93
N GLU A 61 -3.32 -1.00 6.77
CA GLU A 61 -4.66 -1.27 6.28
C GLU A 61 -4.84 -0.59 4.93
N LEU A 62 -5.30 -1.35 3.94
CA LEU A 62 -5.60 -0.86 2.59
C LEU A 62 -7.01 -1.29 2.21
N ASP A 63 -7.88 -0.30 2.00
CA ASP A 63 -9.23 -0.54 1.50
C ASP A 63 -9.19 -0.78 -0.01
N VAL A 64 -9.82 -1.86 -0.47
CA VAL A 64 -9.85 -2.24 -1.88
C VAL A 64 -11.25 -2.67 -2.31
N ASN A 65 -11.52 -2.46 -3.59
CA ASN A 65 -12.66 -3.00 -4.31
C ASN A 65 -12.15 -3.96 -5.39
N TRP A 66 -12.77 -5.11 -5.57
CA TRP A 66 -12.42 -6.07 -6.62
C TRP A 66 -13.64 -6.53 -7.42
N LEU A 67 -13.39 -6.89 -8.67
CA LEU A 67 -14.39 -7.39 -9.60
C LEU A 67 -14.50 -8.92 -9.56
N VAL A 68 -15.63 -9.44 -10.03
CA VAL A 68 -15.81 -10.87 -10.35
C VAL A 68 -14.67 -11.30 -11.28
N GLY A 69 -14.15 -12.52 -11.09
CA GLY A 69 -13.02 -13.07 -11.83
C GLY A 69 -11.65 -12.84 -11.18
N THR A 70 -11.55 -11.95 -10.18
CA THR A 70 -10.35 -11.83 -9.34
C THR A 70 -10.29 -13.04 -8.40
N SER A 71 -9.20 -13.80 -8.40
CA SER A 71 -8.97 -14.90 -7.46
C SER A 71 -8.00 -14.53 -6.34
N LYS A 72 -7.09 -13.60 -6.62
CA LYS A 72 -6.10 -13.11 -5.67
C LYS A 72 -5.87 -11.62 -5.85
N ILE A 73 -5.48 -10.96 -4.77
CA ILE A 73 -5.02 -9.58 -4.77
C ILE A 73 -3.60 -9.58 -4.22
N ASN A 74 -2.62 -9.25 -5.07
CA ASN A 74 -1.24 -9.03 -4.65
C ASN A 74 -1.11 -7.61 -4.11
N LEU A 75 -0.47 -7.47 -2.96
CA LEU A 75 -0.12 -6.20 -2.35
C LEU A 75 1.33 -5.85 -2.66
N LEU A 76 1.55 -4.59 -2.99
CA LEU A 76 2.85 -4.06 -3.38
C LEU A 76 3.13 -2.75 -2.65
N ALA A 77 4.41 -2.45 -2.43
CA ALA A 77 4.90 -1.14 -2.02
C ALA A 77 5.78 -0.55 -3.11
N PHE A 78 5.59 0.72 -3.42
CA PHE A 78 6.37 1.48 -4.39
C PHE A 78 7.11 2.60 -3.68
N GLY A 79 8.43 2.66 -3.85
CA GLY A 79 9.19 3.85 -3.46
C GLY A 79 8.87 4.99 -4.43
N GLU A 80 8.42 6.14 -3.94
CA GLU A 80 7.94 7.23 -4.78
C GLU A 80 9.00 7.76 -5.77
N TYR A 81 10.29 7.62 -5.43
CA TYR A 81 11.40 8.07 -6.29
C TYR A 81 11.97 6.99 -7.20
N TYR A 82 11.80 5.71 -6.88
CA TYR A 82 12.50 4.61 -7.55
C TYR A 82 11.61 3.79 -8.47
N GLY A 83 10.28 3.90 -8.34
CA GLY A 83 9.31 3.29 -9.26
C GLY A 83 9.24 1.76 -9.23
N GLU A 84 10.20 1.07 -8.61
CA GLU A 84 10.19 -0.38 -8.44
C GLU A 84 9.18 -0.78 -7.36
N GLY A 85 8.25 -1.65 -7.74
CA GLY A 85 7.28 -2.26 -6.83
C GLY A 85 7.86 -3.47 -6.13
N ARG A 86 7.77 -3.50 -4.80
CA ARG A 86 8.10 -4.65 -3.97
C ARG A 86 6.83 -5.38 -3.57
N TYR A 87 6.78 -6.67 -3.84
CA TYR A 87 5.70 -7.53 -3.37
C TYR A 87 5.73 -7.64 -1.83
N LEU A 88 4.56 -7.51 -1.21
CA LEU A 88 4.36 -7.57 0.23
C LEU A 88 3.62 -8.84 0.64
N ASP A 89 2.43 -9.06 0.09
CA ASP A 89 1.55 -10.18 0.46
C ASP A 89 0.53 -10.48 -0.64
N THR A 90 -0.25 -11.56 -0.48
CA THR A 90 -1.38 -11.91 -1.35
C THR A 90 -2.61 -12.34 -0.55
N TYR A 91 -3.75 -11.76 -0.90
CA TYR A 91 -5.06 -12.15 -0.37
C TYR A 91 -5.79 -13.03 -1.37
N GLN A 92 -6.38 -14.14 -0.89
CA GLN A 92 -7.31 -14.93 -1.68
C GLN A 92 -8.70 -14.32 -1.59
N VAL A 93 -9.41 -14.25 -2.71
CA VAL A 93 -10.81 -13.84 -2.77
C VAL A 93 -11.60 -14.83 -3.62
N ASP A 94 -12.92 -14.90 -3.41
CA ASP A 94 -13.78 -15.79 -4.20
C ASP A 94 -13.96 -15.21 -5.62
N PRO A 95 -13.46 -15.89 -6.68
CA PRO A 95 -13.57 -15.37 -8.04
C PRO A 95 -14.99 -15.36 -8.59
N SER A 96 -15.94 -16.02 -7.94
CA SER A 96 -17.35 -15.98 -8.34
C SER A 96 -18.07 -14.69 -7.91
N THR A 97 -17.46 -13.89 -7.03
CA THR A 97 -18.05 -12.67 -6.49
C THR A 97 -17.08 -11.49 -6.53
N GLY A 98 -17.59 -10.31 -6.93
CA GLY A 98 -16.91 -9.05 -6.67
C GLY A 98 -17.18 -8.60 -5.25
N GLY A 99 -16.36 -7.68 -4.73
CA GLY A 99 -16.52 -7.23 -3.36
C GLY A 99 -15.63 -6.05 -2.99
N SER A 100 -15.67 -5.71 -1.71
CA SER A 100 -14.90 -4.64 -1.10
C SER A 100 -14.41 -5.10 0.27
N GLY A 101 -13.25 -4.63 0.72
CA GLY A 101 -12.76 -4.95 2.05
C GLY A 101 -11.46 -4.26 2.41
N THR A 102 -11.20 -4.22 3.71
CA THR A 102 -9.94 -3.74 4.29
C THR A 102 -8.95 -4.89 4.36
N LEU A 103 -7.83 -4.77 3.66
CA LEU A 103 -6.73 -5.74 3.71
C LEU A 103 -5.71 -5.27 4.75
N VAL A 104 -5.40 -6.12 5.72
CA VAL A 104 -4.49 -5.80 6.83
C VAL A 104 -3.23 -6.67 6.76
N PHE A 105 -2.09 -6.04 6.50
CA PHE A 105 -0.81 -6.70 6.28
C PHE A 105 0.32 -6.00 7.03
N THR A 106 1.41 -6.71 7.25
CA THR A 106 2.58 -6.19 7.97
C THR A 106 3.71 -5.87 7.01
N ILE A 107 4.20 -4.63 7.05
CA ILE A 107 5.47 -4.26 6.42
C ILE A 107 6.58 -4.52 7.44
N GLU A 108 7.40 -5.52 7.18
CA GLU A 108 8.50 -5.89 8.06
C GLU A 108 9.59 -4.82 8.13
N LYS A 109 10.37 -4.84 9.22
CA LYS A 109 11.54 -3.97 9.39
C LYS A 109 12.47 -4.03 8.16
N GLY A 110 12.90 -2.87 7.65
CA GLY A 110 13.82 -2.76 6.52
C GLY A 110 13.26 -3.28 5.19
N VAL A 111 11.95 -3.53 5.10
CA VAL A 111 11.27 -3.94 3.86
C VAL A 111 10.74 -2.75 3.08
N ALA A 112 10.51 -1.61 3.74
CA ALA A 112 10.23 -0.35 3.06
C ALA A 112 11.32 -0.10 1.97
N PRO A 113 10.98 0.38 0.76
CA PRO A 113 11.86 0.37 -0.43
C PRO A 113 13.18 1.16 -0.37
N GLN A 114 13.71 1.51 0.80
CA GLN A 114 15.00 2.15 0.94
C GLN A 114 15.79 1.52 2.10
N ASN A 115 16.71 0.62 1.75
CA ASN A 115 17.58 -0.05 2.71
C ASN A 115 18.97 0.61 2.70
N LEU A 116 19.38 1.17 3.84
CA LEU A 116 20.78 1.38 4.18
C LEU A 116 21.04 0.90 5.60
N ASN A 117 21.69 -0.27 5.67
CA ASN A 117 22.57 -0.80 6.71
C ASN A 117 22.13 -0.73 8.20
N VAL A 118 21.75 -1.92 8.70
CA VAL A 118 22.13 -2.53 9.99
C VAL A 118 22.26 -1.60 11.21
N VAL A 119 21.19 -1.49 12.02
CA VAL A 119 21.30 -1.26 13.48
C VAL A 119 20.27 -2.10 14.26
N LYS A 120 20.73 -2.73 15.33
CA LYS A 120 19.98 -3.56 16.30
C LYS A 120 18.96 -2.72 17.10
N PRO A 121 17.80 -3.27 17.46
CA PRO A 121 16.77 -2.55 18.22
C PRO A 121 17.16 -2.38 19.69
N GLN A 122 17.02 -1.17 20.22
CA GLN A 122 16.84 -0.90 21.65
C GLN A 122 15.57 -0.03 21.81
N ALA A 123 14.71 -0.42 22.75
CA ALA A 123 13.41 0.17 23.03
C ALA A 123 13.52 1.52 23.74
N ILE A 124 12.72 2.54 23.37
CA ILE A 124 12.53 3.75 24.20
C ILE A 124 11.09 4.27 24.10
N ILE A 125 10.52 4.55 25.27
CA ILE A 125 9.26 5.27 25.53
C ILE A 125 9.28 6.65 24.85
N VAL A 126 8.23 6.99 24.11
CA VAL A 126 8.19 8.17 23.23
C VAL A 126 8.14 9.49 24.02
N THR A 127 9.28 10.17 24.06
CA THR A 127 9.36 11.63 24.16
C THR A 127 8.85 12.23 22.83
N PRO A 128 8.07 13.32 22.81
CA PRO A 128 7.56 13.91 21.57
C PRO A 128 8.71 14.23 20.60
N ILE A 129 8.68 13.62 19.42
CA ILE A 129 9.70 13.78 18.38
C ILE A 129 9.26 14.93 17.47
N THR A 130 9.89 16.10 17.62
CA THR A 130 9.61 17.27 16.76
C THR A 130 10.34 17.21 15.42
N ASN A 131 11.37 16.37 15.30
CA ASN A 131 12.17 16.18 14.08
C ASN A 131 12.26 14.70 13.73
N VAL A 132 11.75 14.31 12.57
CA VAL A 132 11.84 12.92 12.08
C VAL A 132 12.76 12.90 10.86
N ASN A 133 13.68 11.92 10.83
CA ASN A 133 14.46 11.67 9.63
C ASN A 133 13.61 10.83 8.68
N VAL A 134 13.05 11.48 7.66
CA VAL A 134 12.28 10.79 6.61
C VAL A 134 13.26 10.15 5.64
N LYS A 135 13.32 8.82 5.69
CA LYS A 135 14.18 8.01 4.83
C LYS A 135 13.67 7.93 3.41
N GLY A 136 12.36 8.05 3.23
CA GLY A 136 11.73 7.97 1.92
C GLY A 136 10.23 8.07 2.00
N TYR A 137 9.60 7.91 0.84
CA TYR A 137 8.16 7.97 0.67
C TYR A 137 7.70 6.70 -0.06
N THR A 138 6.65 6.06 0.46
CA THR A 138 6.13 4.79 -0.04
C THR A 138 4.66 4.91 -0.40
N ARG A 139 4.28 4.49 -1.59
CA ARG A 139 2.89 4.25 -2.00
C ARG A 139 2.56 2.78 -1.88
N LEU A 140 1.33 2.48 -1.51
CA LEU A 140 0.84 1.11 -1.53
C LEU A 140 0.20 0.84 -2.89
N GLY A 141 0.16 -0.42 -3.29
CA GLY A 141 -0.48 -0.84 -4.51
C GLY A 141 -1.14 -2.19 -4.38
N ALA A 142 -2.11 -2.42 -5.24
CA ALA A 142 -2.83 -3.67 -5.36
C ALA A 142 -2.85 -4.12 -6.82
N GLN A 143 -2.72 -5.42 -7.05
CA GLN A 143 -2.82 -6.04 -8.36
C GLN A 143 -3.72 -7.27 -8.31
N ALA A 144 -4.78 -7.27 -9.11
CA ALA A 144 -5.66 -8.42 -9.24
C ALA A 144 -4.98 -9.53 -10.04
N VAL A 145 -5.24 -10.77 -9.67
CA VAL A 145 -4.82 -11.97 -10.39
C VAL A 145 -6.04 -12.87 -10.57
N ASN A 146 -6.31 -13.28 -11.81
CA ASN A 146 -7.44 -14.16 -12.11
C ASN A 146 -7.14 -15.63 -11.75
N ALA A 147 -8.14 -16.50 -11.85
CA ALA A 147 -8.02 -17.92 -11.51
C ALA A 147 -6.97 -18.68 -12.35
N GLN A 148 -6.63 -18.17 -13.53
CA GLN A 148 -5.60 -18.69 -14.42
C GLN A 148 -4.19 -18.17 -14.07
N GLY A 149 -4.05 -17.34 -13.04
CA GLY A 149 -2.78 -16.74 -12.63
C GLY A 149 -2.33 -15.54 -13.45
N VAL A 150 -3.19 -15.00 -14.32
CA VAL A 150 -2.88 -13.81 -15.12
C VAL A 150 -3.06 -12.58 -14.24
N ALA A 151 -1.99 -11.80 -14.12
CA ALA A 151 -1.96 -10.57 -13.35
C ALA A 151 -2.48 -9.39 -14.19
N GLY A 152 -3.34 -8.56 -13.58
CA GLY A 152 -3.87 -7.35 -14.16
C GLY A 152 -2.96 -6.13 -13.96
N THR A 153 -3.50 -4.95 -14.25
CA THR A 153 -2.83 -3.67 -14.00
C THR A 153 -2.69 -3.41 -12.50
N ILE A 154 -1.56 -2.84 -12.09
CA ILE A 154 -1.34 -2.37 -10.73
C ILE A 154 -2.09 -1.06 -10.52
N GLN A 155 -2.85 -0.97 -9.44
CA GLN A 155 -3.39 0.28 -8.92
C GLN A 155 -2.56 0.73 -7.72
N GLN A 156 -2.24 2.02 -7.62
CA GLN A 156 -1.51 2.59 -6.49
C GLN A 156 -2.43 3.51 -5.69
N SER A 157 -2.18 3.60 -4.37
CA SER A 157 -2.87 4.55 -3.51
C SER A 157 -2.44 5.98 -3.81
N ASP A 158 -3.38 6.91 -3.70
CA ASP A 158 -3.08 8.35 -3.76
C ASP A 158 -2.29 8.81 -2.53
N TYR A 159 -2.48 8.15 -1.39
CA TYR A 159 -1.73 8.43 -0.18
C TYR A 159 -0.28 7.94 -0.26
N VAL A 160 0.61 8.73 0.33
CA VAL A 160 2.05 8.48 0.40
C VAL A 160 2.48 8.44 1.86
N PHE A 161 3.00 7.30 2.29
CA PHE A 161 3.57 7.14 3.62
C PHE A 161 4.99 7.68 3.67
N PRO A 162 5.31 8.65 4.55
CA PRO A 162 6.70 8.88 4.94
C PRO A 162 7.22 7.65 5.71
N VAL A 163 8.43 7.25 5.38
CA VAL A 163 9.17 6.17 6.05
C VAL A 163 10.14 6.80 7.05
N VAL A 164 10.02 6.45 8.32
CA VAL A 164 10.78 7.08 9.42
C VAL A 164 11.35 6.04 10.38
N ASP A 165 12.34 6.42 11.19
CA ASP A 165 12.75 5.64 12.36
C ASP A 165 11.81 5.93 13.53
N CYS A 166 11.09 4.90 13.99
CA CYS A 166 10.17 4.99 15.11
C CYS A 166 10.88 4.64 16.42
N LEU A 167 10.74 5.48 17.45
CA LEU A 167 11.26 5.21 18.80
C LEU A 167 10.47 4.09 19.49
#